data_AF-A0AA41E983-F1
#
_entry.id   AF-A0AA41E983-F1
#
_cell.length_a   1.000
_cell.length_b   1.000
_cell.length_c   1.000
_cell.angle_alpha   90.00
_cell.angle_beta   90.00
_cell.angle_gamma   90.00
#
_symmetry.space_group_name_H-M   'P 1'
#
loop_
_entity.id
_entity.type
_entity.pdbx_description
1 polymer ?
#
loop_
_entity_poly.entity_id
_entity_poly.type
_entity_poly.pdbx_seq_one_letter_code
_entity_poly.pdbx_strand_id
1 'polypeptide(L)'
;MPFPPEVQQRRDSERYGSVAAILAARLIGYQRNRIALFAWMDRGWLPDSLRKLADDVAAAGESTSRLAHAWLATAGCPPPALDMFRDDEARLAALPIEDALSAMCLRALHFRRAELRYWIDRDSRAQVAAWLGERGFAALRWLNEAGNPPAIDRLMRDHGMAPLDELDMSSLAWEGFCLFDHAGLCEPPSPLGLLRFAWHRDARPPAWLAACDAARQRDDGMAVIAHLPDFYQEHTWSSG
;
A
#
# COMPACT_ATOMS: atom_id res chain seq x y z
N MET A 1 -24.21 31.66 -16.31
CA MET A 1 -24.68 32.52 -15.20
C MET A 1 -23.97 32.06 -13.94
N PRO A 2 -23.19 32.92 -13.26
CA PRO A 2 -22.58 32.58 -11.97
C PRO A 2 -23.66 32.39 -10.89
N PHE A 3 -23.44 31.50 -9.94
CA PHE A 3 -24.37 31.24 -8.84
C PHE A 3 -24.43 32.42 -7.86
N PRO A 4 -25.54 32.59 -7.12
CA PRO A 4 -25.62 33.56 -6.03
C PRO A 4 -24.54 33.30 -4.97
N PRO A 5 -23.97 34.34 -4.33
CA PRO A 5 -22.84 34.22 -3.41
C PRO A 5 -23.12 33.27 -2.22
N GLU A 6 -24.37 33.20 -1.74
CA GLU A 6 -24.77 32.29 -0.65
C GLU A 6 -24.76 30.82 -1.06
N VAL A 7 -25.12 30.52 -2.32
CA VAL A 7 -25.08 29.16 -2.89
C VAL A 7 -23.63 28.75 -3.14
N GLN A 8 -22.79 29.70 -3.54
CA GLN A 8 -21.35 29.48 -3.71
C GLN A 8 -20.68 29.19 -2.36
N GLN A 9 -20.98 29.97 -1.33
CA GLN A 9 -20.41 29.81 0.02
C GLN A 9 -20.83 28.49 0.68
N ARG A 10 -22.06 28.02 0.45
CA ARG A 10 -22.54 26.73 0.96
C ARG A 10 -21.88 25.55 0.24
N ARG A 11 -21.76 25.60 -1.09
CA ARG A 11 -21.05 24.60 -1.88
C ARG A 11 -19.56 24.53 -1.53
N ASP A 12 -18.95 25.68 -1.34
CA ASP A 12 -17.56 25.77 -0.92
C ASP A 12 -17.39 25.16 0.47
N SER A 13 -18.30 25.45 1.43
CA SER A 13 -18.25 24.84 2.77
C SER A 13 -18.46 23.32 2.75
N GLU A 14 -19.41 22.82 1.94
CA GLU A 14 -19.65 21.37 1.77
C GLU A 14 -18.43 20.69 1.11
N ARG A 15 -17.84 21.32 0.10
CA ARG A 15 -16.64 20.83 -0.58
C ARG A 15 -15.39 20.85 0.32
N TYR A 16 -15.16 21.95 1.05
CA TYR A 16 -14.04 22.06 1.99
C TYR A 16 -14.23 21.13 3.20
N GLY A 17 -15.47 20.94 3.66
CA GLY A 17 -15.81 19.96 4.69
C GLY A 17 -15.50 18.53 4.25
N SER A 18 -15.81 18.18 3.00
CA SER A 18 -15.49 16.88 2.40
C SER A 18 -13.97 16.65 2.28
N VAL A 19 -13.21 17.65 1.79
CA VAL A 19 -11.75 17.55 1.68
C VAL A 19 -11.08 17.42 3.05
N ALA A 20 -11.52 18.20 4.04
CA ALA A 20 -11.00 18.13 5.40
C ALA A 20 -11.28 16.77 6.05
N ALA A 21 -12.48 16.21 5.84
CA ALA A 21 -12.84 14.88 6.35
C ALA A 21 -11.97 13.78 5.72
N ILE A 22 -11.73 13.82 4.40
CA ILE A 22 -10.86 12.87 3.71
C ILE A 22 -9.43 12.96 4.24
N LEU A 23 -8.90 14.17 4.39
CA LEU A 23 -7.56 14.39 4.92
C LEU A 23 -7.43 13.88 6.37
N ALA A 24 -8.43 14.17 7.21
CA ALA A 24 -8.48 13.69 8.58
C ALA A 24 -8.53 12.16 8.65
N ALA A 25 -9.35 11.51 7.80
CA ALA A 25 -9.42 10.05 7.73
C ALA A 25 -8.07 9.43 7.35
N ARG A 26 -7.36 10.01 6.36
CA ARG A 26 -6.02 9.57 5.95
C ARG A 26 -5.01 9.71 7.10
N LEU A 27 -4.99 10.86 7.77
CA LEU A 27 -4.09 11.10 8.91
C LEU A 27 -4.38 10.15 10.07
N ILE A 28 -5.65 9.92 10.39
CA ILE A 28 -6.07 9.00 11.46
C ILE A 28 -5.63 7.58 11.13
N GLY A 29 -5.86 7.10 9.90
CA GLY A 29 -5.45 5.77 9.45
C GLY A 29 -3.92 5.61 9.51
N TYR A 30 -3.19 6.57 8.95
CA TYR A 30 -1.73 6.56 8.98
C TYR A 30 -1.17 6.59 10.41
N GLN A 31 -1.75 7.41 11.28
CA GLN A 31 -1.35 7.50 12.67
C GLN A 31 -1.62 6.18 13.42
N ARG A 32 -2.75 5.52 13.15
CA ARG A 32 -3.04 4.18 13.69
C ARG A 32 -1.96 3.18 13.31
N ASN A 33 -1.50 3.19 12.06
CA ASN A 33 -0.42 2.32 11.61
C ASN A 33 0.90 2.61 12.33
N ARG A 34 1.24 3.90 12.53
CA ARG A 34 2.45 4.30 13.26
C ARG A 34 2.44 3.86 14.71
N ILE A 35 1.33 4.04 15.44
CA ILE A 35 1.27 3.65 16.86
C ILE A 35 1.23 2.13 17.04
N ALA A 36 0.66 1.42 16.06
CA ALA A 36 0.60 -0.04 16.05
C ALA A 36 1.89 -0.69 15.48
N LEU A 37 2.94 0.07 15.18
CA LEU A 37 4.15 -0.39 14.50
C LEU A 37 4.67 -1.75 15.01
N PHE A 38 4.85 -1.88 16.33
CA PHE A 38 5.42 -3.08 16.94
C PHE A 38 4.54 -4.32 16.80
N ALA A 39 3.25 -4.17 16.49
CA ALA A 39 2.33 -5.28 16.28
C ALA A 39 2.45 -5.90 14.88
N TRP A 40 2.91 -5.14 13.89
CA TRP A 40 2.94 -5.59 12.48
C TRP A 40 4.33 -5.53 11.83
N MET A 41 5.30 -4.82 12.41
CA MET A 41 6.65 -4.77 11.85
C MET A 41 7.31 -6.15 11.91
N ASP A 42 8.17 -6.42 10.92
CA ASP A 42 9.00 -7.62 10.93
C ASP A 42 9.94 -7.62 12.16
N ARG A 43 10.03 -8.77 12.83
CA ARG A 43 10.79 -8.92 14.08
C ARG A 43 12.31 -8.74 13.90
N GLY A 44 12.83 -8.79 12.67
CA GLY A 44 14.22 -8.51 12.33
C GLY A 44 14.61 -7.04 12.49
N TRP A 45 13.63 -6.11 12.52
CA TRP A 45 13.86 -4.70 12.83
C TRP A 45 14.00 -4.43 14.33
N LEU A 46 13.47 -5.31 15.19
CA LEU A 46 13.52 -5.14 16.63
C LEU A 46 14.92 -5.45 17.19
N PRO A 47 15.51 -4.55 17.99
CA PRO A 47 16.63 -4.89 18.85
C PRO A 47 16.29 -6.08 19.75
N ASP A 48 17.28 -6.91 20.08
CA ASP A 48 17.05 -8.14 20.86
C ASP A 48 16.38 -7.90 22.22
N SER A 49 16.61 -6.73 22.83
CA SER A 49 15.97 -6.30 24.08
C SER A 49 14.47 -6.04 23.92
N LEU A 50 14.06 -5.44 22.81
CA LEU A 50 12.64 -5.17 22.50
C LEU A 50 11.94 -6.41 21.97
N ARG A 51 12.65 -7.32 21.27
CA ARG A 51 12.05 -8.57 20.76
C ARG A 51 11.48 -9.44 21.87
N LYS A 52 12.10 -9.44 23.06
CA LYS A 52 11.61 -10.16 24.25
C LYS A 52 10.39 -9.51 24.91
N LEU A 53 10.17 -8.23 24.66
CA LEU A 53 9.10 -7.43 25.24
C LEU A 53 8.00 -7.11 24.22
N ALA A 54 8.14 -7.44 22.94
CA ALA A 54 7.27 -6.96 21.87
C ALA A 54 5.80 -7.33 22.11
N ASP A 55 5.56 -8.57 22.57
CA ASP A 55 4.23 -9.08 22.85
C ASP A 55 3.60 -8.35 24.08
N ASP A 56 4.41 -7.97 25.07
CA ASP A 56 4.00 -7.18 26.25
C ASP A 56 3.86 -5.67 25.94
N VAL A 57 4.68 -5.15 25.04
CA VAL A 57 4.73 -3.74 24.61
C VAL A 57 3.52 -3.39 23.74
N ALA A 58 3.03 -4.33 22.91
CA ALA A 58 1.79 -4.14 22.18
C ALA A 58 0.58 -3.89 23.11
N ALA A 59 0.61 -4.40 24.34
CA ALA A 59 -0.46 -4.25 25.33
C ALA A 59 -0.39 -2.94 26.16
N ALA A 60 0.72 -2.18 26.10
CA ALA A 60 1.01 -1.08 27.04
C ALA A 60 0.57 0.33 26.59
N GLY A 61 -0.26 0.46 25.55
CA GLY A 61 -1.02 1.66 25.20
C GLY A 61 -0.20 2.93 24.91
N GLU A 62 -0.15 3.87 25.86
CA GLU A 62 0.36 5.24 25.63
C GLU A 62 1.90 5.32 25.62
N SER A 63 2.58 4.53 26.45
CA SER A 63 4.05 4.44 26.45
C SER A 63 4.56 3.83 25.12
N THR A 64 3.79 2.92 24.55
CA THR A 64 4.09 2.25 23.27
C THR A 64 4.03 3.21 22.09
N SER A 65 3.06 4.12 22.06
CA SER A 65 2.92 5.14 21.01
C SER A 65 4.12 6.09 20.95
N ARG A 66 4.56 6.63 22.10
CA ARG A 66 5.75 7.49 22.17
C ARG A 66 7.02 6.75 21.75
N LEU A 67 7.16 5.50 22.18
CA LEU A 67 8.27 4.64 21.79
C LEU A 67 8.28 4.36 20.28
N ALA A 68 7.12 4.06 19.68
CA ALA A 68 7.00 3.83 18.25
C ALA A 68 7.40 5.08 17.44
N HIS A 69 6.96 6.26 17.84
CA HIS A 69 7.37 7.51 17.19
C HIS A 69 8.86 7.80 17.32
N ALA A 70 9.43 7.63 18.51
CA ALA A 70 10.86 7.80 18.72
C ALA A 70 11.67 6.82 17.87
N TRP A 71 11.26 5.55 17.85
CA TRP A 71 11.90 4.51 17.03
C TRP A 71 11.82 4.85 15.54
N LEU A 72 10.64 5.20 15.01
CA LEU A 72 10.47 5.58 13.61
C LEU A 72 11.34 6.77 13.21
N ALA A 73 11.44 7.78 14.08
CA ALA A 73 12.33 8.92 13.83
C ALA A 73 13.80 8.49 13.74
N THR A 74 14.26 7.61 14.64
CA THR A 74 15.64 7.07 14.59
C THR A 74 15.89 6.16 13.39
N ALA A 75 14.84 5.48 12.90
CA ALA A 75 14.88 4.62 11.72
C ALA A 75 14.76 5.40 10.39
N GLY A 76 14.75 6.75 10.43
CA GLY A 76 14.66 7.58 9.23
C GLY A 76 13.24 7.74 8.66
N CYS A 77 12.21 7.41 9.44
CA CYS A 77 10.80 7.57 9.08
C CYS A 77 10.08 8.57 10.02
N PRO A 78 10.50 9.86 10.05
CA PRO A 78 9.79 10.88 10.80
C PRO A 78 8.36 11.06 10.28
N PRO A 79 7.46 11.69 11.04
CA PRO A 79 6.14 12.04 10.54
C PRO A 79 6.24 12.88 9.25
N PRO A 80 5.54 12.51 8.15
CA PRO A 80 5.49 13.31 6.93
C PRO A 80 4.83 14.67 7.18
N ALA A 81 5.15 15.63 6.32
CA ALA A 81 4.45 16.92 6.32
C ALA A 81 2.97 16.74 5.90
N LEU A 82 2.12 17.66 6.37
CA LEU A 82 0.66 17.57 6.18
C LEU A 82 0.23 17.60 4.71
N ASP A 83 0.98 18.33 3.88
CA ASP A 83 0.77 18.43 2.45
C ASP A 83 0.86 17.09 1.72
N MET A 84 1.77 16.20 2.14
CA MET A 84 1.92 14.85 1.58
C MET A 84 0.66 13.99 1.72
N PHE A 85 -0.25 14.32 2.64
CA PHE A 85 -1.52 13.59 2.81
C PHE A 85 -2.64 14.06 1.88
N ARG A 86 -2.40 15.14 1.11
CA ARG A 86 -3.31 15.60 0.05
C ARG A 86 -3.23 14.70 -1.17
N ASP A 87 -2.06 14.11 -1.43
CA ASP A 87 -1.83 13.24 -2.57
C ASP A 87 -2.48 11.87 -2.38
N ASP A 88 -2.70 11.15 -3.47
CA ASP A 88 -3.47 9.91 -3.46
C ASP A 88 -2.68 8.71 -2.94
N GLU A 89 -1.35 8.77 -3.02
CA GLU A 89 -0.41 7.82 -2.42
C GLU A 89 -0.63 7.66 -0.92
N ALA A 90 -0.98 8.75 -0.23
CA ALA A 90 -1.23 8.73 1.21
C ALA A 90 -2.45 7.89 1.60
N ARG A 91 -3.36 7.59 0.66
CA ARG A 91 -4.50 6.69 0.91
C ARG A 91 -4.01 5.31 1.29
N LEU A 92 -3.00 4.81 0.59
CA LEU A 92 -2.47 3.47 0.76
C LEU A 92 -1.71 3.33 2.08
N ALA A 93 -0.97 4.36 2.50
CA ALA A 93 -0.34 4.40 3.82
C ALA A 93 -1.35 4.49 4.99
N ALA A 94 -2.58 4.91 4.71
CA ALA A 94 -3.65 5.07 5.69
C ALA A 94 -4.60 3.87 5.80
N LEU A 95 -4.50 2.89 4.91
CA LEU A 95 -5.27 1.64 5.00
C LEU A 95 -4.86 0.85 6.24
N PRO A 96 -5.76 0.01 6.81
CA PRO A 96 -5.34 -1.03 7.73
C PRO A 96 -4.19 -1.85 7.13
N ILE A 97 -3.23 -2.29 7.97
CA ILE A 97 -2.00 -2.92 7.46
C ILE A 97 -2.28 -4.12 6.54
N GLU A 98 -3.24 -4.98 6.88
CA GLU A 98 -3.60 -6.12 6.03
C GLU A 98 -4.13 -5.69 4.65
N ASP A 99 -4.93 -4.62 4.60
CA ASP A 99 -5.43 -4.04 3.35
C ASP A 99 -4.29 -3.37 2.57
N ALA A 100 -3.35 -2.72 3.27
CA ALA A 100 -2.17 -2.12 2.65
C ALA A 100 -1.27 -3.20 2.01
N LEU A 101 -1.05 -4.33 2.69
CA LEU A 101 -0.31 -5.48 2.15
C LEU A 101 -1.04 -6.13 0.97
N SER A 102 -2.37 -6.27 1.05
CA SER A 102 -3.19 -6.74 -0.06
C SER A 102 -3.10 -5.80 -1.28
N ALA A 103 -3.05 -4.49 -1.05
CA ALA A 103 -2.84 -3.50 -2.10
C ALA A 103 -1.40 -3.54 -2.69
N MET A 104 -0.40 -3.96 -1.91
CA MET A 104 0.92 -4.27 -2.47
C MET A 104 0.86 -5.50 -3.38
N CYS A 105 0.17 -6.57 -2.97
CA CYS A 105 -0.08 -7.72 -3.83
C CYS A 105 -0.79 -7.28 -5.12
N LEU A 106 -1.79 -6.40 -5.03
CA LEU A 106 -2.46 -5.83 -6.20
C LEU A 106 -1.48 -5.13 -7.15
N ARG A 107 -0.52 -4.35 -6.62
CA ARG A 107 0.51 -3.68 -7.43
C ARG A 107 1.40 -4.67 -8.17
N ALA A 108 1.79 -5.77 -7.52
CA ALA A 108 2.58 -6.82 -8.14
C ALA A 108 1.77 -7.59 -9.20
N LEU A 109 0.52 -7.95 -8.90
CA LEU A 109 -0.37 -8.62 -9.84
C LEU A 109 -0.68 -7.75 -11.06
N HIS A 110 -0.84 -6.43 -10.88
CA HIS A 110 -0.99 -5.51 -12.01
C HIS A 110 0.22 -5.56 -12.93
N PHE A 111 1.44 -5.59 -12.39
CA PHE A 111 2.66 -5.76 -13.18
C PHE A 111 2.69 -7.12 -13.90
N ARG A 112 2.30 -8.19 -13.20
CA ARG A 112 2.25 -9.58 -13.69
C ARG A 112 0.96 -9.95 -14.44
N ARG A 113 0.15 -8.97 -14.87
CA ARG A 113 -1.18 -9.25 -15.46
C ARG A 113 -1.13 -10.09 -16.75
N ALA A 114 0.00 -10.15 -17.45
CA ALA A 114 0.20 -11.11 -18.54
C ALA A 114 0.19 -12.56 -18.03
N GLU A 115 0.91 -12.85 -16.94
CA GLU A 115 0.93 -14.16 -16.27
C GLU A 115 -0.47 -14.53 -15.76
N LEU A 116 -1.11 -13.57 -15.11
CA LEU A 116 -2.40 -13.75 -14.44
C LEU A 116 -3.52 -14.17 -15.42
N ARG A 117 -3.44 -13.75 -16.69
CA ARG A 117 -4.43 -14.16 -17.71
C ARG A 117 -4.40 -15.65 -18.02
N TYR A 118 -3.29 -16.33 -17.72
CA TYR A 118 -3.16 -17.78 -17.87
C TYR A 118 -3.57 -18.53 -16.59
N TRP A 119 -3.68 -17.82 -15.46
CA TRP A 119 -4.12 -18.31 -14.15
C TRP A 119 -5.65 -18.39 -14.06
N ILE A 120 -6.24 -19.27 -14.88
CA ILE A 120 -7.69 -19.39 -15.03
C ILE A 120 -8.31 -20.53 -14.24
N ASP A 121 -7.53 -21.44 -13.69
CA ASP A 121 -8.07 -22.57 -12.93
C ASP A 121 -8.62 -22.11 -11.56
N ARG A 122 -9.32 -23.04 -10.89
CA ARG A 122 -10.01 -22.74 -9.63
C ARG A 122 -9.03 -22.41 -8.50
N ASP A 123 -7.92 -23.11 -8.44
CA ASP A 123 -6.96 -23.03 -7.33
C ASP A 123 -6.16 -21.74 -7.44
N SER A 124 -5.73 -21.39 -8.66
CA SER A 124 -5.12 -20.09 -8.97
C SER A 124 -6.03 -18.91 -8.61
N ARG A 125 -7.33 -18.99 -8.93
CA ARG A 125 -8.30 -17.94 -8.54
C ARG A 125 -8.49 -17.85 -7.04
N ALA A 126 -8.51 -18.97 -6.33
CA ALA A 126 -8.59 -19.00 -4.87
C ALA A 126 -7.34 -18.39 -4.23
N GLN A 127 -6.16 -18.69 -4.78
CA GLN A 127 -4.89 -18.10 -4.35
C GLN A 127 -4.87 -16.58 -4.51
N VAL A 128 -5.29 -16.07 -5.68
CA VAL A 128 -5.37 -14.62 -5.93
C VAL A 128 -6.38 -13.95 -5.01
N ALA A 129 -7.53 -14.59 -4.76
CA ALA A 129 -8.48 -14.09 -3.77
C ALA A 129 -7.89 -14.06 -2.36
N ALA A 130 -7.09 -15.05 -1.97
CA ALA A 130 -6.40 -15.07 -0.68
C ALA A 130 -5.40 -13.91 -0.54
N TRP A 131 -4.65 -13.59 -1.61
CA TRP A 131 -3.71 -12.46 -1.61
C TRP A 131 -4.36 -11.08 -1.54
N LEU A 132 -5.55 -10.94 -2.14
CA LEU A 132 -6.25 -9.66 -2.25
C LEU A 132 -7.32 -9.45 -1.16
N GLY A 133 -7.56 -10.47 -0.33
CA GLY A 133 -8.57 -10.47 0.72
C GLY A 133 -10.00 -10.54 0.18
N GLU A 134 -10.97 -10.17 1.04
CA GLU A 134 -12.42 -10.25 0.76
C GLU A 134 -12.85 -9.53 -0.53
N ARG A 135 -12.02 -8.60 -1.00
CA ARG A 135 -12.31 -7.68 -2.11
C ARG A 135 -11.58 -8.08 -3.40
N GLY A 136 -10.89 -9.22 -3.37
CA GLY A 136 -10.06 -9.73 -4.46
C GLY A 136 -10.79 -10.02 -5.76
N PHE A 137 -12.10 -10.27 -5.74
CA PHE A 137 -12.85 -10.55 -6.97
C PHE A 137 -13.01 -9.32 -7.87
N ALA A 138 -13.32 -8.15 -7.28
CA ALA A 138 -13.44 -6.90 -8.04
C ALA A 138 -12.08 -6.47 -8.61
N ALA A 139 -11.02 -6.57 -7.80
CA ALA A 139 -9.66 -6.31 -8.22
C ALA A 139 -9.19 -7.28 -9.33
N LEU A 140 -9.50 -8.58 -9.23
CA LEU A 140 -9.17 -9.57 -10.27
C LEU A 140 -9.88 -9.28 -11.59
N ARG A 141 -11.14 -8.84 -11.56
CA ARG A 141 -11.84 -8.42 -12.77
C ARG A 141 -11.11 -7.26 -13.45
N TRP A 142 -10.79 -6.22 -12.69
CA TRP A 142 -10.05 -5.06 -13.17
C TRP A 142 -8.68 -5.44 -13.75
N LEU A 143 -7.92 -6.31 -13.06
CA LEU A 143 -6.62 -6.81 -13.53
C LEU A 143 -6.70 -7.53 -14.88
N ASN A 144 -7.77 -8.30 -15.12
CA ASN A 144 -7.98 -9.00 -16.38
C ASN A 144 -8.34 -8.04 -17.54
N GLU A 145 -9.07 -6.97 -17.24
CA GLU A 145 -9.47 -5.93 -18.21
C GLU A 145 -8.32 -4.95 -18.51
N ALA A 146 -7.36 -4.77 -17.59
CA ALA A 146 -6.23 -3.88 -17.75
C ALA A 146 -5.34 -4.29 -18.96
N GLY A 147 -5.18 -3.38 -19.93
CA GLY A 147 -4.41 -3.60 -21.15
C GLY A 147 -2.88 -3.45 -21.00
N ASN A 148 -2.14 -3.69 -22.08
CA ASN A 148 -0.71 -3.36 -22.24
C ASN A 148 0.27 -3.92 -21.18
N PRO A 149 0.25 -5.21 -20.84
CA PRO A 149 1.15 -5.78 -19.84
C PRO A 149 2.64 -5.61 -20.20
N PRO A 150 3.53 -5.49 -19.20
CA PRO A 150 4.95 -5.72 -19.37
C PRO A 150 5.24 -7.11 -19.95
N ALA A 151 6.33 -7.23 -20.72
CA ALA A 151 6.80 -8.51 -21.27
C ALA A 151 7.59 -9.31 -20.21
N ILE A 152 6.87 -9.82 -19.21
CA ILE A 152 7.45 -10.52 -18.06
C ILE A 152 8.20 -11.81 -18.43
N ASP A 153 7.89 -12.45 -19.57
CA ASP A 153 8.59 -13.66 -20.03
C ASP A 153 10.11 -13.44 -20.17
N ARG A 154 10.52 -12.22 -20.55
CA ARG A 154 11.93 -11.85 -20.62
C ARG A 154 12.53 -11.68 -19.23
N LEU A 155 11.78 -11.14 -18.27
CA LEU A 155 12.23 -10.99 -16.89
C LEU A 155 12.41 -12.35 -16.21
N MET A 156 11.51 -13.30 -16.48
CA MET A 156 11.63 -14.68 -15.98
C MET A 156 12.86 -15.36 -16.58
N ARG A 157 13.04 -15.28 -17.89
CA ARG A 157 14.15 -15.95 -18.61
C ARG A 157 15.51 -15.33 -18.30
N ASP A 158 15.62 -14.01 -18.35
CA ASP A 158 16.90 -13.30 -18.41
C ASP A 158 17.32 -12.74 -17.04
N HIS A 159 16.36 -12.56 -16.12
CA HIS A 159 16.59 -11.93 -14.82
C HIS A 159 16.09 -12.75 -13.62
N GLY A 160 15.67 -14.00 -13.83
CA GLY A 160 15.31 -14.92 -12.75
C GLY A 160 14.07 -14.50 -11.95
N MET A 161 13.12 -13.81 -12.58
CA MET A 161 11.82 -13.53 -11.97
C MET A 161 11.07 -14.84 -11.74
N ALA A 162 10.77 -15.15 -10.48
CA ALA A 162 10.00 -16.35 -10.11
C ALA A 162 8.57 -16.26 -10.66
N PRO A 163 7.94 -17.37 -11.08
CA PRO A 163 6.54 -17.42 -11.44
C PRO A 163 5.63 -17.21 -10.21
N LEU A 164 4.36 -16.86 -10.45
CA LEU A 164 3.37 -16.56 -9.42
C LEU A 164 3.09 -17.74 -8.46
N ASP A 165 3.25 -18.99 -8.90
CA ASP A 165 2.97 -20.20 -8.11
C ASP A 165 4.07 -20.52 -7.10
N GLU A 166 5.23 -19.89 -7.26
CA GLU A 166 6.34 -19.95 -6.32
C GLU A 166 6.28 -18.83 -5.26
N LEU A 167 5.36 -17.86 -5.39
CA LEU A 167 5.26 -16.71 -4.49
C LEU A 167 4.22 -16.94 -3.38
N ASP A 168 4.62 -16.65 -2.14
CA ASP A 168 3.68 -16.44 -1.05
C ASP A 168 3.18 -14.98 -1.00
N MET A 169 2.21 -14.71 -0.13
CA MET A 169 1.64 -13.36 0.02
C MET A 169 2.71 -12.33 0.42
N SER A 170 3.63 -12.69 1.32
CA SER A 170 4.66 -11.76 1.80
C SER A 170 5.63 -11.38 0.69
N SER A 171 6.05 -12.34 -0.12
CA SER A 171 6.95 -12.15 -1.26
C SER A 171 6.28 -11.36 -2.37
N LEU A 172 5.01 -11.65 -2.68
CA LEU A 172 4.24 -10.90 -3.68
C LEU A 172 4.01 -9.45 -3.24
N ALA A 173 3.67 -9.24 -1.96
CA ALA A 173 3.55 -7.91 -1.38
C ALA A 173 4.90 -7.16 -1.39
N TRP A 174 6.02 -7.86 -1.15
CA TRP A 174 7.36 -7.27 -1.26
C TRP A 174 7.66 -6.78 -2.68
N GLU A 175 7.36 -7.59 -3.70
CA GLU A 175 7.48 -7.18 -5.10
C GLU A 175 6.66 -5.91 -5.38
N GLY A 176 5.43 -5.85 -4.86
CA GLY A 176 4.54 -4.69 -4.98
C GLY A 176 5.11 -3.42 -4.34
N PHE A 177 5.66 -3.55 -3.13
CA PHE A 177 6.34 -2.45 -2.45
C PHE A 177 7.56 -1.97 -3.25
N CYS A 178 8.41 -2.88 -3.72
CA CYS A 178 9.58 -2.54 -4.53
C CYS A 178 9.19 -1.83 -5.83
N LEU A 179 8.08 -2.20 -6.45
CA LEU A 179 7.56 -1.54 -7.64
C LEU A 179 7.10 -0.09 -7.37
N PHE A 180 6.52 0.18 -6.20
CA PHE A 180 6.19 1.55 -5.77
C PHE A 180 7.46 2.34 -5.40
N ASP A 181 8.41 1.70 -4.72
CA ASP A 181 9.68 2.31 -4.35
C ASP A 181 10.50 2.71 -5.58
N HIS A 182 10.61 1.82 -6.58
CA HIS A 182 11.26 2.08 -7.86
C HIS A 182 10.57 3.18 -8.69
N ALA A 183 9.28 3.43 -8.43
CA ALA A 183 8.53 4.55 -9.01
C ALA A 183 8.74 5.89 -8.26
N GLY A 184 9.54 5.90 -7.20
CA GLY A 184 9.80 7.06 -6.35
C GLY A 184 8.62 7.42 -5.45
N LEU A 185 7.76 6.46 -5.09
CA LEU A 185 6.56 6.70 -4.28
C LEU A 185 6.77 6.40 -2.79
N CYS A 186 7.85 5.71 -2.41
CA CYS A 186 8.15 5.31 -1.04
C CYS A 186 9.31 6.10 -0.40
N GLU A 187 10.00 6.95 -1.16
CA GLU A 187 11.15 7.72 -0.66
C GLU A 187 10.74 8.66 0.48
N PRO A 188 11.53 8.77 1.57
CA PRO A 188 11.28 9.76 2.61
C PRO A 188 11.20 11.18 2.02
N PRO A 189 10.21 12.00 2.42
CA PRO A 189 9.31 11.82 3.56
C PRO A 189 7.94 11.17 3.22
N SER A 190 7.83 10.37 2.16
CA SER A 190 6.56 9.76 1.74
C SER A 190 5.88 8.95 2.86
N PRO A 191 4.55 9.08 3.05
CA PRO A 191 3.79 8.23 3.94
C PRO A 191 3.96 6.72 3.63
N LEU A 192 4.13 6.35 2.37
CA LEU A 192 4.26 4.95 1.94
C LEU A 192 5.53 4.28 2.46
N GLY A 193 6.58 5.04 2.73
CA GLY A 193 7.84 4.53 3.28
C GLY A 193 7.66 3.79 4.62
N LEU A 194 6.56 4.07 5.35
CA LEU A 194 6.22 3.34 6.59
C LEU A 194 6.07 1.83 6.34
N LEU A 195 5.53 1.42 5.20
CA LEU A 195 5.23 0.01 4.94
C LEU A 195 6.51 -0.84 4.79
N ARG A 196 7.68 -0.22 4.56
CA ARG A 196 8.97 -0.92 4.47
C ARG A 196 9.25 -1.83 5.68
N PHE A 197 8.74 -1.47 6.85
CA PHE A 197 8.95 -2.21 8.09
C PHE A 197 8.18 -3.54 8.16
N ALA A 198 7.26 -3.82 7.23
CA ALA A 198 6.54 -5.09 7.17
C ALA A 198 7.42 -6.27 6.70
N TRP A 199 8.55 -5.98 6.04
CA TRP A 199 9.51 -6.99 5.58
C TRP A 199 10.82 -6.88 6.30
N HIS A 200 11.57 -7.97 6.33
CA HIS A 200 12.88 -8.04 6.98
C HIS A 200 13.80 -6.87 6.59
N ARG A 201 14.60 -6.39 7.55
CA ARG A 201 15.48 -5.23 7.34
C ARG A 201 16.48 -5.44 6.20
N ASP A 202 16.92 -6.68 6.02
CA ASP A 202 17.92 -7.08 5.02
C ASP A 202 17.26 -7.58 3.71
N ALA A 203 15.93 -7.45 3.58
CA ALA A 203 15.22 -7.79 2.36
C ALA A 203 15.77 -6.98 1.17
N ARG A 204 16.15 -7.69 0.11
CA ARG A 204 16.69 -7.09 -1.11
C ARG A 204 15.59 -6.96 -2.16
N PRO A 205 15.57 -5.86 -2.94
CA PRO A 205 14.69 -5.77 -4.09
C PRO A 205 14.91 -6.93 -5.06
N PRO A 206 13.87 -7.40 -5.77
CA PRO A 206 14.02 -8.42 -6.80
C PRO A 206 14.99 -7.96 -7.89
N ALA A 207 15.90 -8.84 -8.31
CA ALA A 207 16.95 -8.50 -9.28
C ALA A 207 16.39 -8.03 -10.65
N TRP A 208 15.24 -8.56 -11.04
CA TRP A 208 14.56 -8.20 -12.29
C TRP A 208 14.06 -6.75 -12.34
N LEU A 209 13.91 -6.09 -11.18
CA LEU A 209 13.41 -4.73 -11.09
C LEU A 209 14.35 -3.73 -11.77
N ALA A 210 15.66 -3.99 -11.76
CA ALA A 210 16.66 -3.15 -12.41
C ALA A 210 16.50 -3.10 -13.95
N ALA A 211 15.80 -4.08 -14.54
CA ALA A 211 15.50 -4.11 -15.97
C ALA A 211 14.21 -3.35 -16.34
N CYS A 212 13.49 -2.81 -15.35
CA CYS A 212 12.22 -2.11 -15.54
C CYS A 212 12.41 -0.59 -15.64
N ASP A 213 11.65 0.03 -16.54
CA ASP A 213 11.58 1.49 -16.69
C ASP A 213 10.78 2.11 -15.53
N ALA A 214 11.45 2.94 -14.73
CA ALA A 214 10.89 3.61 -13.55
C ALA A 214 9.73 4.56 -13.89
N ALA A 215 9.78 5.27 -15.03
CA ALA A 215 8.73 6.21 -15.41
C ALA A 215 7.41 5.47 -15.66
N ARG A 216 7.48 4.36 -16.41
CA ARG A 216 6.34 3.46 -16.62
C ARG A 216 5.83 2.86 -15.30
N GLN A 217 6.72 2.55 -14.36
CA GLN A 217 6.30 2.02 -13.06
C GLN A 217 5.51 3.04 -12.23
N ARG A 218 5.78 4.34 -12.40
CA ARG A 218 5.03 5.41 -11.76
C ARG A 218 3.61 5.51 -12.29
N ASP A 219 3.43 5.51 -13.61
CA ASP A 219 2.10 5.54 -14.22
C ASP A 219 1.26 4.32 -13.82
N ASP A 220 1.85 3.12 -13.88
CA ASP A 220 1.19 1.88 -13.45
C ASP A 220 0.87 1.90 -11.94
N GLY A 221 1.75 2.47 -11.11
CA GLY A 221 1.52 2.65 -9.68
C GLY A 221 0.35 3.58 -9.38
N MET A 222 0.28 4.72 -10.07
CA MET A 222 -0.84 5.67 -9.92
C MET A 222 -2.16 5.09 -10.41
N ALA A 223 -2.15 4.27 -11.47
CA ALA A 223 -3.34 3.56 -11.92
C ALA A 223 -3.88 2.61 -10.83
N VAL A 224 -3.02 1.88 -10.13
CA VAL A 224 -3.41 1.04 -8.99
C VAL A 224 -4.00 1.90 -7.87
N ILE A 225 -3.31 2.98 -7.49
CA ILE A 225 -3.73 3.89 -6.40
C ILE A 225 -5.13 4.49 -6.68
N ALA A 226 -5.39 4.88 -7.93
CA ALA A 226 -6.66 5.45 -8.35
C ALA A 226 -7.86 4.50 -8.14
N HIS A 227 -7.64 3.18 -8.24
CA HIS A 227 -8.68 2.15 -8.06
C HIS A 227 -8.75 1.61 -6.63
N LEU A 228 -7.86 2.02 -5.72
CA LEU A 228 -7.94 1.61 -4.32
C LEU A 228 -9.29 1.92 -3.67
N PRO A 229 -9.99 3.04 -3.95
CA PRO A 229 -11.32 3.29 -3.38
C PRO A 229 -12.35 2.22 -3.75
N ASP A 230 -12.30 1.72 -4.99
CA ASP A 230 -13.25 0.74 -5.50
C ASP A 230 -13.12 -0.60 -4.78
N PHE A 231 -11.92 -0.88 -4.25
CA PHE A 231 -11.62 -2.09 -3.51
C PHE A 231 -11.63 -1.80 -2.01
N TYR A 232 -10.73 -0.97 -1.50
CA TYR A 232 -10.39 -0.88 -0.08
C TYR A 232 -11.13 0.21 0.71
N GLN A 233 -11.91 1.10 0.07
CA GLN A 233 -12.74 2.04 0.80
C GLN A 233 -14.17 1.51 0.96
N GLU A 234 -14.67 1.50 2.19
CA GLU A 234 -16.09 1.34 2.44
C GLU A 234 -16.80 2.47 1.69
N HIS A 235 -17.66 2.12 0.74
CA HIS A 235 -18.69 3.04 0.30
C HIS A 235 -19.54 3.29 1.55
N THR A 236 -19.27 4.40 2.24
CA THR A 236 -20.17 4.95 3.23
C THR A 236 -21.37 5.44 2.42
N TRP A 237 -22.23 4.51 2.01
CA TRP A 237 -23.63 4.81 1.79
C TRP A 237 -24.08 5.34 3.13
N SER A 238 -24.12 6.67 3.24
CA SER A 238 -24.82 7.33 4.33
C SER A 238 -26.23 6.78 4.29
N SER A 239 -26.55 5.87 5.22
CA SER A 239 -27.91 5.66 5.66
C SER A 239 -28.39 6.99 6.23
N GLY A 240 -29.01 7.79 5.37
CA GLY A 240 -29.90 8.89 5.71
C GLY A 240 -31.28 8.54 5.19
#